data_AF-A0A6N6WRZ0-F1
#
_entry.id   AF-A0A6N6WRZ0-F1
#
_cell.length_a   1.000
_cell.length_b   1.000
_cell.length_c   1.000
_cell.angle_alpha   90.00
_cell.angle_beta   90.00
_cell.angle_gamma   90.00
#
_symmetry.space_group_name_H-M   'P 1'
#
loop_
_entity.id
_entity.type
_entity.pdbx_description
1 polymer ?
#
loop_
_entity_poly.entity_id
_entity_poly.type
_entity_poly.pdbx_seq_one_letter_code
_entity_poly.pdbx_strand_id
1 'polypeptide(L)' 'MESSLRIVAITNCPAGIAHTYMVAEALEQKARSLGHTIKVETQGS' A
#
# COMPACT_ATOMS: atom_id res chain seq x y z
N MET A 1 21.15 12.46 -3.55
CA MET A 1 19.99 12.69 -2.67
C MET A 1 18.82 11.98 -3.29
N GLU A 2 18.45 10.80 -2.79
CA GLU A 2 17.15 10.24 -3.18
C GLU A 2 16.06 11.01 -2.44
N SER A 3 15.17 11.63 -3.21
CA SER A 3 14.01 12.34 -2.67
C SER A 3 13.02 11.33 -2.11
N SER A 4 12.62 11.50 -0.86
CA SER A 4 11.52 10.72 -0.26
C SER A 4 10.22 11.06 -0.99
N LEU A 5 9.59 10.05 -1.60
CA LEU A 5 8.31 10.21 -2.28
C LEU A 5 7.15 10.13 -1.28
N ARG A 6 6.08 10.87 -1.59
CA ARG A 6 4.78 10.78 -0.91
C ARG A 6 3.80 10.09 -1.84
N ILE A 7 3.40 8.88 -1.48
CA ILE A 7 2.63 7.97 -2.33
C ILE A 7 1.23 7.79 -1.74
N VAL A 8 0.23 7.69 -2.59
CA VAL A 8 -1.13 7.27 -2.23
C VAL A 8 -1.50 6.05 -3.06
N ALA A 9 -2.18 5.09 -2.45
CA ALA A 9 -2.60 3.86 -3.13
C ALA A 9 -3.98 3.41 -2.65
N ILE A 10 -4.70 2.69 -3.51
CA ILE A 10 -5.94 1.99 -3.18
C ILE A 10 -5.74 0.53 -3.51
N THR A 11 -6.17 -0.35 -2.62
CA THR A 11 -6.16 -1.80 -2.83
C THR A 11 -7.60 -2.30 -2.88
N ASN A 12 -7.91 -3.15 -3.86
CA ASN A 12 -9.21 -3.82 -3.97
C ASN A 12 -9.06 -5.20 -4.60
N CYS A 13 -9.61 -6.21 -3.94
CA CYS A 13 -9.76 -7.55 -4.44
C CYS A 13 -11.26 -7.91 -4.53
N PRO A 14 -11.82 -8.13 -5.73
CA PRO A 14 -13.25 -8.46 -5.89
C PRO A 14 -13.61 -9.85 -5.36
N ALA A 15 -12.61 -10.71 -5.10
CA ALA A 15 -12.81 -12.05 -4.55
C ALA A 15 -12.92 -12.07 -3.01
N GLY A 16 -12.70 -10.93 -2.34
CA GLY A 16 -12.80 -10.78 -0.88
C GLY A 16 -11.61 -10.05 -0.26
N ILE A 17 -11.66 -9.83 1.05
CA ILE A 17 -10.77 -8.91 1.77
C ILE A 17 -9.31 -9.37 1.93
N ALA A 18 -9.02 -10.67 1.79
CA ALA A 18 -7.71 -11.22 2.14
C ALA A 18 -6.56 -10.57 1.35
N HIS A 19 -6.67 -10.53 0.02
CA HIS A 19 -5.65 -9.90 -0.82
C HIS A 19 -5.65 -8.37 -0.70
N THR A 20 -6.80 -7.74 -0.41
CA THR A 20 -6.87 -6.29 -0.17
C THR A 20 -5.91 -5.88 0.96
N TYR A 21 -6.02 -6.53 2.13
CA TYR A 21 -5.14 -6.22 3.27
C TYR A 21 -3.70 -6.68 3.05
N MET A 22 -3.50 -7.88 2.48
CA MET A 22 -2.16 -8.41 2.23
C MET A 22 -1.34 -7.48 1.31
N VAL A 23 -1.95 -6.97 0.24
CA VAL A 23 -1.28 -6.04 -0.69
C VAL A 23 -1.05 -4.68 -0.03
N ALA A 24 -2.01 -4.19 0.78
CA ALA A 24 -1.84 -2.92 1.49
C ALA A 24 -0.63 -2.95 2.42
N GLU A 25 -0.49 -4.01 3.21
CA GLU A 25 0.65 -4.18 4.11
C GLU A 25 1.98 -4.29 3.34
N ALA A 26 2.01 -5.06 2.25
CA ALA A 26 3.21 -5.21 1.42
C ALA A 26 3.67 -3.87 0.82
N LEU A 27 2.73 -3.01 0.39
CA LEU A 27 3.03 -1.67 -0.12
C LEU A 27 3.61 -0.76 0.97
N GLU A 28 3.06 -0.79 2.18
CA GLU A 28 3.57 -0.01 3.31
C GLU A 28 4.98 -0.44 3.73
N GLN A 29 5.21 -1.75 3.83
CA GLN A 29 6.53 -2.30 4.14
C GLN A 29 7.56 -1.92 3.08
N LYS A 30 7.20 -2.03 1.79
CA LYS A 30 8.10 -1.70 0.69
C LYS A 30 8.43 -0.21 0.65
N ALA A 31 7.42 0.65 0.78
CA ALA A 31 7.63 2.10 0.83
C ALA A 31 8.57 2.48 1.99
N ARG A 32 8.35 1.90 3.18
CA ARG A 32 9.24 2.11 4.34
C ARG A 32 10.67 1.66 4.07
N SER A 33 10.86 0.50 3.41
CA SER A 33 12.20 0.00 3.05
C SER A 33 12.95 0.89 2.06
N LEU A 34 12.21 1.64 1.23
CA LEU A 34 12.75 2.59 0.25
C LEU A 34 12.84 4.03 0.79
N GLY A 35 12.50 4.26 2.06
CA GLY A 35 12.50 5.60 2.65
C GLY A 35 11.40 6.52 2.08
N HIS A 36 10.32 5.94 1.56
CA HIS A 36 9.14 6.66 1.08
C HIS A 36 8.03 6.65 2.12
N THR A 37 7.15 7.63 2.02
CA THR A 37 5.90 7.67 2.79
C THR A 37 4.75 7.26 1.89
N ILE A 38 3.85 6.43 2.41
CA ILE A 38 2.68 5.96 1.67
C ILE A 38 1.44 5.97 2.56
N LYS A 39 0.29 6.29 1.97
CA LYS A 39 -1.03 6.08 2.57
C LYS A 39 -1.81 5.13 1.66
N VAL A 40 -2.25 3.99 2.22
CA VAL A 40 -3.03 3.00 1.49
C VAL A 40 -4.47 3.00 2.00
N GLU A 41 -5.44 3.09 1.09
CA GLU A 41 -6.85 2.86 1.36
C GLU A 41 -7.24 1.45 0.91
N THR A 42 -7.93 0.70 1.78
CA THR A 42 -8.41 -0.65 1.49
C THR A 42 -9.89 -0.60 1.13
N GLN A 43 -10.25 -1.05 -0.07
CA GLN A 43 -11.63 -1.22 -0.51
C GLN A 43 -11.87 -2.70 -0.81
N GLY A 44 -12.71 -3.37 -0.02
CA GLY A 44 -13.05 -4.77 -0.22
C GLY A 44 -14.52 -5.02 0.09
N SER A 45 -15.07 -6.10 -0.48
CA SER A 45 -16.42 -6.61 -0.19
C SER A 45 -16.40 -7.65 0.91
#